data_AF-A0A101GLT8-F1
#
_entry.id   AF-A0A101GLT8-F1
#
_cell.length_a   1.000
_cell.length_b   1.000
_cell.length_c   1.000
_cell.angle_alpha   90.00
_cell.angle_beta   90.00
_cell.angle_gamma   90.00
#
_symmetry.space_group_name_H-M   'P 1'
#
loop_
_entity.id
_entity.type
_entity.pdbx_description
1 polymer ?
#
loop_
_entity_poly.entity_id
_entity_poly.type
_entity_poly.pdbx_seq_one_letter_code
_entity_poly.pdbx_strand_id
1 'polypeptide(L)'
;MDAGAVLSASTGGTDITAKILNKYFNIDIGKGVLACDFFIVLAAASVFGLRIGMYAMLGVILNGFLVDNIIVGLRINKHVVIISRASEEIRRFIVEELESGATIYEGRGGWSGERKEVIATIVNRRKFIRLRDFIKAIDPEAFISANNIHEVLGEGFDKLA
;
A
#
# COMPACT_ATOMS: atom_id res chain seq x y z
N MET A 1 -11.54 0.91 -2.06
CA MET A 1 -11.17 2.23 -1.50
C MET A 1 -11.12 3.21 -2.65
N ASP A 2 -11.92 4.28 -2.61
CA ASP A 2 -12.08 5.20 -3.74
C ASP A 2 -10.78 5.96 -4.05
N ALA A 3 -10.39 5.96 -5.33
CA ALA A 3 -9.25 6.73 -5.85
C ALA A 3 -9.34 8.24 -5.54
N GLY A 4 -10.53 8.75 -5.18
CA GLY A 4 -10.73 10.12 -4.69
C GLY A 4 -10.19 10.41 -3.29
N ALA A 5 -10.02 9.39 -2.44
CA ALA A 5 -9.48 9.57 -1.08
C ALA A 5 -7.97 9.82 -1.09
N VAL A 6 -7.23 9.25 -2.05
CA VAL A 6 -5.79 9.47 -2.21
C VAL A 6 -5.49 10.84 -2.82
N LEU A 7 -6.32 11.31 -3.77
CA LEU A 7 -6.30 12.70 -4.24
C LEU A 7 -6.64 13.72 -3.14
N SER A 8 -7.34 13.29 -2.10
CA SER A 8 -7.67 14.08 -0.92
C SER A 8 -6.59 14.06 0.16
N ALA A 9 -5.64 13.12 0.10
CA ALA A 9 -4.50 13.06 1.01
C ALA A 9 -3.48 14.14 0.63
N SER A 10 -3.56 15.29 1.31
CA SER A 10 -2.54 16.32 1.21
C SER A 10 -1.36 15.95 2.12
N THR A 11 -0.14 16.08 1.62
CA THR A 11 1.09 16.03 2.42
C THR A 11 1.24 17.24 3.36
N GLY A 12 0.28 18.16 3.37
CA GLY A 12 0.30 19.37 4.21
C GLY A 12 1.05 20.55 3.61
N GLY A 13 1.72 20.37 2.46
CA GLY A 13 2.56 21.38 1.81
C GLY A 13 1.79 22.23 0.79
N THR A 14 2.43 22.47 -0.36
CA THR A 14 1.91 23.36 -1.43
C THR A 14 0.56 22.90 -2.02
N ASP A 15 0.23 21.62 -1.88
CA ASP A 15 -1.03 21.02 -2.32
C ASP A 15 -2.27 21.61 -1.62
N ILE A 16 -2.14 22.07 -0.36
CA ILE A 16 -3.24 22.74 0.35
C ILE A 16 -3.52 24.09 -0.31
N THR A 17 -2.47 24.87 -0.56
CA THR A 17 -2.56 26.18 -1.20
C THR A 17 -3.14 26.05 -2.61
N ALA A 18 -2.72 25.05 -3.38
CA ALA A 18 -3.26 24.77 -4.70
C ALA A 18 -4.74 24.38 -4.68
N LYS A 19 -5.19 23.58 -3.69
CA LYS A 19 -6.61 23.25 -3.50
C LYS A 19 -7.43 24.48 -3.10
N ILE A 20 -6.88 25.38 -2.30
CA ILE A 20 -7.51 26.67 -1.99
C ILE A 20 -7.63 27.51 -3.27
N LEU A 21 -6.58 27.62 -4.09
CA LEU A 21 -6.64 28.33 -5.37
C LEU A 21 -7.67 27.72 -6.33
N ASN A 22 -7.74 26.38 -6.42
CA ASN A 22 -8.75 25.70 -7.23
C ASN A 22 -10.17 26.02 -6.76
N LYS A 23 -10.42 26.01 -5.45
CA LYS A 23 -11.75 26.28 -4.87
C LYS A 23 -12.23 27.71 -5.10
N TYR A 24 -11.34 28.71 -5.07
CA TYR A 24 -11.72 30.11 -5.19
C TYR A 24 -11.59 30.67 -6.62
N PHE A 25 -10.67 30.14 -7.42
CA PHE A 25 -10.36 30.67 -8.76
C PHE A 25 -10.61 29.67 -9.90
N ASN A 26 -11.11 28.46 -9.61
CA ASN A 26 -11.34 27.39 -10.59
C ASN A 26 -10.11 27.01 -11.42
N ILE A 27 -8.91 27.33 -10.92
CA ILE A 27 -7.63 27.00 -11.55
C ILE A 27 -7.34 25.52 -11.34
N ASP A 28 -6.94 24.77 -12.37
CA ASP A 28 -6.51 23.38 -12.25
C ASP A 28 -5.50 23.21 -11.11
N ILE A 29 -5.69 22.19 -10.27
CA ILE A 29 -4.83 21.93 -9.11
C ILE A 29 -3.34 21.90 -9.52
N GLY A 30 -3.02 21.26 -10.66
CA GLY A 30 -1.64 21.21 -11.18
C GLY A 30 -1.05 22.60 -11.51
N LYS A 31 -1.84 23.51 -12.10
CA LYS A 31 -1.41 24.90 -12.36
C LYS A 31 -1.26 25.68 -11.06
N GLY A 32 -2.13 25.41 -10.08
CA GLY A 32 -2.05 26.00 -8.73
C GLY A 32 -0.79 25.59 -7.97
N VAL A 33 -0.42 24.31 -8.02
CA VAL A 33 0.84 23.80 -7.43
C VAL A 33 2.04 24.44 -8.11
N LEU A 34 2.10 24.40 -9.45
CA LEU A 34 3.18 25.01 -10.24
C LEU A 34 3.38 26.49 -9.95
N ALA A 35 2.29 27.26 -9.83
CA ALA A 35 2.36 28.68 -9.50
C ALA A 35 2.92 28.91 -8.09
N CYS A 36 2.46 28.14 -7.10
CA CYS A 36 2.95 28.26 -5.73
C CYS A 36 4.44 27.88 -5.62
N ASP A 37 4.85 26.77 -6.24
CA ASP A 37 6.25 26.34 -6.24
C ASP A 37 7.14 27.35 -6.96
N PHE A 38 6.66 27.98 -8.05
CA PHE A 38 7.35 29.06 -8.73
C PHE A 38 7.59 30.27 -7.80
N PHE A 39 6.59 30.69 -7.03
CA PHE A 39 6.74 31.78 -6.06
C PHE A 39 7.68 31.41 -4.91
N ILE A 40 7.62 30.16 -4.42
CA ILE A 40 8.53 29.67 -3.38
C ILE A 40 9.97 29.67 -3.87
N VAL A 41 10.24 29.18 -5.08
CA VAL A 41 11.58 29.19 -5.67
C VAL A 41 12.08 30.61 -5.90
N LEU A 42 11.23 31.52 -6.37
CA LEU A 42 11.58 32.92 -6.60
C LEU A 42 11.93 33.64 -5.28
N ALA A 43 11.14 33.41 -4.22
CA ALA A 43 11.40 33.94 -2.88
C ALA A 43 12.65 33.33 -2.24
N ALA A 44 12.87 32.02 -2.42
CA ALA A 44 14.06 31.35 -1.89
C ALA A 44 15.34 31.82 -2.60
N ALA A 45 15.29 32.02 -3.92
CA ALA A 45 16.41 32.50 -4.71
C ALA A 45 16.80 33.95 -4.35
N SER A 46 15.82 34.81 -4.06
CA SER A 46 16.07 36.20 -3.67
C SER A 46 16.62 36.35 -2.25
N VAL A 47 16.22 35.47 -1.31
CA VAL A 47 16.60 35.56 0.11
C VAL A 47 17.88 34.78 0.44
N PHE A 48 18.09 33.60 -0.15
CA PHE A 48 19.14 32.66 0.32
C PHE A 48 20.28 32.43 -0.70
N GLY A 49 20.17 32.97 -1.90
CA GLY A 49 21.16 32.81 -2.96
C GLY A 49 21.24 31.40 -3.55
N LEU A 50 21.93 31.28 -4.70
CA LEU A 50 21.88 30.08 -5.55
C LEU A 50 22.35 28.80 -4.84
N ARG A 51 23.36 28.90 -3.98
CA ARG A 51 23.94 27.75 -3.28
C ARG A 51 22.95 27.09 -2.32
N ILE A 52 22.23 27.89 -1.52
CA ILE A 52 21.23 27.37 -0.58
C ILE A 52 20.00 26.87 -1.35
N GLY A 53 19.61 27.55 -2.43
CA GLY A 53 18.53 27.11 -3.33
C GLY A 53 18.79 25.72 -3.93
N MET A 54 20.02 25.41 -4.34
CA MET A 54 20.39 24.09 -4.85
C MET A 54 20.28 22.99 -3.78
N TYR A 55 20.68 23.27 -2.53
CA TYR A 55 20.52 22.31 -1.43
C TYR A 55 19.05 22.07 -1.10
N ALA A 56 18.22 23.13 -1.11
CA ALA A 56 16.78 23.00 -0.92
C ALA A 56 16.13 22.15 -2.02
N MET A 57 16.48 22.41 -3.29
CA MET A 57 16.00 21.61 -4.43
C MET A 57 16.39 20.13 -4.30
N LEU A 58 17.64 19.85 -3.94
CA LEU A 58 18.09 18.47 -3.71
C LEU A 58 17.31 17.81 -2.56
N GLY A 59 17.06 18.53 -1.47
CA GLY A 59 16.28 18.05 -0.34
C GLY A 59 14.84 17.69 -0.73
N VAL A 60 14.18 18.53 -1.54
CA VAL A 60 12.82 18.27 -2.04
C VAL A 60 12.78 17.04 -2.94
N ILE A 61 13.73 16.90 -3.87
CA ILE A 61 13.80 15.71 -4.76
C ILE A 61 14.02 14.44 -3.94
N LEU A 62 14.96 14.47 -3.00
CA LEU A 62 15.26 13.31 -2.15
C LEU A 62 14.06 12.93 -1.28
N ASN A 63 13.39 13.92 -0.70
CA ASN A 63 12.19 13.71 0.11
C ASN A 63 11.05 13.11 -0.72
N GLY A 64 10.81 13.61 -1.94
CA GLY A 64 9.81 13.03 -2.85
C GLY A 64 10.10 11.55 -3.13
N PHE A 65 11.34 11.23 -3.51
CA PHE A 65 11.74 9.85 -3.74
C PHE A 65 11.56 8.96 -2.49
N LEU A 66 11.94 9.44 -1.31
CA LEU A 66 11.78 8.70 -0.06
C LEU A 66 10.30 8.43 0.26
N VAL A 67 9.45 9.45 0.15
CA VAL A 67 8.01 9.33 0.42
C VAL A 67 7.37 8.35 -0.55
N ASP A 68 7.64 8.46 -1.85
CA ASP A 68 7.08 7.59 -2.86
C ASP A 68 7.47 6.12 -2.63
N ASN A 69 8.74 5.86 -2.33
CA ASN A 69 9.21 4.50 -2.02
C ASN A 69 8.55 3.92 -0.77
N ILE A 70 8.35 4.71 0.28
CA ILE A 70 7.66 4.28 1.50
C ILE A 70 6.20 3.95 1.20
N ILE A 71 5.49 4.82 0.47
CA ILE A 71 4.07 4.63 0.14
C ILE A 71 3.89 3.37 -0.71
N VAL A 72 4.71 3.18 -1.76
CA VAL A 72 4.68 1.99 -2.61
C VAL A 72 4.98 0.73 -1.79
N GLY A 73 5.97 0.78 -0.90
CA GLY A 73 6.31 -0.33 0.00
C GLY A 73 5.19 -0.72 0.98
N LEU A 74 4.32 0.23 1.35
CA LEU A 74 3.16 -0.02 2.21
C LEU A 74 1.94 -0.58 1.45
N ARG A 75 1.83 -0.34 0.14
CA ARG A 75 0.76 -0.87 -0.73
C ARG A 75 0.99 -2.29 -1.24
N ILE A 76 2.10 -2.92 -0.90
CA ILE A 76 2.39 -4.29 -1.34
C ILE A 76 1.40 -5.28 -0.71
N ASN A 77 0.57 -5.88 -1.57
CA ASN A 77 -0.26 -7.01 -1.20
C ASN A 77 0.56 -8.31 -1.28
N LYS A 78 0.16 -9.30 -0.49
CA LYS A 78 0.78 -10.62 -0.41
C LYS A 78 -0.22 -11.66 -0.89
N HIS A 79 0.17 -12.46 -1.88
CA HIS A 79 -0.49 -13.73 -2.15
C HIS A 79 0.08 -14.75 -1.18
N VAL A 80 -0.74 -15.26 -0.29
CA VAL A 80 -0.34 -16.19 0.77
C VAL A 80 -0.99 -17.54 0.50
N VAL A 81 -0.16 -18.58 0.45
CA VAL A 81 -0.57 -19.97 0.32
C VAL A 81 -0.21 -20.68 1.62
N ILE A 82 -1.18 -21.34 2.23
CA ILE A 82 -1.07 -21.94 3.57
C ILE A 82 -1.47 -23.42 3.48
N ILE A 83 -0.64 -24.27 4.06
CA ILE A 83 -0.89 -25.70 4.22
C ILE A 83 -0.71 -26.01 5.71
N SER A 84 -1.79 -26.40 6.38
CA SER A 84 -1.83 -26.61 7.83
C SER A 84 -2.85 -27.70 8.18
N ARG A 85 -2.68 -28.32 9.34
CA ARG A 85 -3.69 -29.24 9.89
C ARG A 85 -4.90 -28.49 10.48
N ALA A 86 -4.70 -27.24 10.91
CA ALA A 86 -5.74 -26.35 11.45
C ALA A 86 -6.37 -25.47 10.34
N SER A 87 -6.68 -26.07 9.19
CA SER A 87 -7.19 -25.36 8.00
C SER A 87 -8.47 -24.58 8.29
N GLU A 88 -9.37 -25.17 9.07
CA GLU A 88 -10.68 -24.59 9.38
C GLU A 88 -10.56 -23.33 10.27
N GLU A 89 -9.74 -23.38 11.32
CA GLU A 89 -9.49 -22.26 12.22
C GLU A 89 -8.79 -21.10 11.48
N ILE A 90 -7.82 -21.43 10.62
CA ILE A 90 -7.11 -20.44 9.80
C ILE A 90 -8.07 -19.78 8.81
N ARG A 91 -8.90 -20.58 8.12
CA ARG A 91 -9.90 -20.07 7.18
C ARG A 91 -10.84 -19.11 7.88
N ARG A 92 -11.35 -19.49 9.07
CA ARG A 92 -12.25 -18.65 9.85
C ARG A 92 -11.59 -17.33 10.26
N PHE A 93 -10.35 -17.39 10.75
CA PHE A 93 -9.60 -16.19 11.08
C PHE A 93 -9.40 -15.26 9.86
N ILE A 94 -9.13 -15.81 8.68
CA ILE A 94 -8.99 -15.00 7.46
C ILE A 94 -10.30 -14.30 7.09
N VAL A 95 -11.43 -15.02 7.16
CA VAL A 95 -12.73 -14.50 6.71
C VAL A 95 -13.34 -13.54 7.75
N GLU A 96 -13.34 -13.93 9.03
CA GLU A 96 -14.06 -13.21 10.09
C GLU A 96 -13.20 -12.12 10.76
N GLU A 97 -11.95 -12.42 11.11
CA GLU A 97 -11.09 -11.50 11.88
C GLU A 97 -10.26 -10.57 10.97
N LEU A 98 -9.84 -11.08 9.82
CA LEU A 98 -9.11 -10.29 8.84
C LEU A 98 -10.02 -9.68 7.77
N GLU A 99 -11.30 -10.06 7.68
CA GLU A 99 -12.23 -9.60 6.64
C GLU A 99 -11.58 -9.67 5.25
N SER A 100 -11.03 -10.83 4.91
CA SER A 100 -10.29 -11.09 3.68
C SER A 100 -10.80 -12.35 3.00
N GLY A 101 -10.79 -12.36 1.66
CA GLY A 101 -11.16 -13.53 0.89
C GLY A 101 -10.17 -14.69 1.08
N ALA A 102 -10.69 -15.90 1.13
CA ALA A 102 -9.91 -17.14 1.15
C ALA A 102 -10.49 -18.13 0.14
N THR A 103 -9.62 -18.77 -0.63
CA THR A 103 -9.97 -19.85 -1.57
C THR A 103 -9.33 -21.14 -1.08
N ILE A 104 -10.10 -22.22 -1.06
CA ILE A 104 -9.63 -23.54 -0.64
C ILE A 104 -9.40 -24.40 -1.89
N TYR A 105 -8.23 -25.00 -1.97
CA TYR A 105 -7.91 -26.05 -2.94
C TYR A 105 -7.80 -27.39 -2.22
N GLU A 106 -8.39 -28.42 -2.79
CA GLU A 106 -8.09 -29.80 -2.39
C GLU A 106 -6.84 -30.28 -3.13
N GLY A 107 -5.80 -30.60 -2.37
CA GLY A 107 -4.54 -31.10 -2.89
C GLY A 107 -4.20 -32.48 -2.33
N ARG A 108 -3.12 -33.04 -2.87
CA ARG A 108 -2.50 -34.25 -2.34
C ARG A 108 -1.01 -34.00 -2.17
N GLY A 109 -0.45 -34.37 -1.02
CA GLY A 109 0.99 -34.25 -0.78
C GLY A 109 1.76 -35.11 -1.79
N GLY A 110 2.66 -34.50 -2.56
CA GLY A 110 3.46 -35.24 -3.55
C GLY A 110 4.37 -36.30 -2.93
N TRP A 111 4.79 -36.09 -1.67
CA TRP A 111 5.58 -37.06 -0.91
C TRP A 111 4.71 -38.00 -0.06
N SER A 112 3.81 -37.46 0.77
CA SER A 112 3.03 -38.27 1.71
C SER A 112 1.85 -39.00 1.06
N GLY A 113 1.38 -38.57 -0.11
CA GLY A 113 0.18 -39.11 -0.75
C GLY A 113 -1.12 -38.77 -0.03
N GLU A 114 -1.08 -38.03 1.09
CA GLU A 114 -2.25 -37.66 1.88
C GLU A 114 -3.02 -36.51 1.23
N ARG A 115 -4.35 -36.53 1.37
CA ARG A 115 -5.18 -35.38 1.02
C ARG A 115 -4.86 -34.22 1.97
N LYS A 116 -4.72 -33.02 1.43
CA LYS A 116 -4.47 -31.79 2.18
C LYS A 116 -5.32 -30.67 1.61
N GLU A 117 -5.81 -29.81 2.49
CA GLU A 117 -6.38 -28.54 2.08
C GLU A 117 -5.25 -27.51 1.95
N VAL A 118 -5.35 -26.69 0.92
CA VAL A 118 -4.45 -25.57 0.68
C VAL A 118 -5.28 -24.29 0.63
N ILE A 119 -4.99 -23.36 1.54
CA ILE A 119 -5.67 -22.07 1.60
C ILE A 119 -4.85 -21.05 0.82
N ALA A 120 -5.48 -20.38 -0.14
CA ALA A 120 -4.93 -19.19 -0.77
C ALA A 120 -5.70 -17.95 -0.34
N THR A 121 -4.98 -16.88 -0.01
CA THR A 121 -5.57 -15.59 0.34
C THR A 121 -4.69 -14.45 -0.15
N ILE A 122 -5.31 -13.31 -0.43
CA ILE A 122 -4.60 -12.08 -0.74
C ILE A 122 -4.83 -11.09 0.41
N VAL A 123 -3.74 -10.66 1.04
CA VAL A 123 -3.77 -9.79 2.20
C VAL A 123 -2.70 -8.70 2.11
N ASN A 124 -2.96 -7.52 2.67
CA ASN A 124 -1.93 -6.49 2.78
C ASN A 124 -0.86 -6.88 3.82
N ARG A 125 0.27 -6.16 3.82
CA ARG A 125 1.39 -6.41 4.74
C ARG A 125 0.99 -6.47 6.23
N ARG A 126 0.06 -5.63 6.69
CA ARG A 126 -0.40 -5.61 8.10
C ARG A 126 -1.22 -6.84 8.44
N LYS A 127 -2.19 -7.20 7.60
CA LYS A 127 -3.00 -8.42 7.74
C LYS A 127 -2.13 -9.68 7.68
N PHE A 128 -1.11 -9.71 6.80
CA PHE A 128 -0.16 -10.82 6.72
C PHE A 128 0.60 -11.07 8.03
N ILE A 129 1.05 -10.00 8.71
CA ILE A 129 1.73 -10.13 10.01
C ILE A 129 0.81 -10.78 11.03
N ARG A 130 -0.44 -10.29 11.16
CA ARG A 130 -1.45 -10.87 12.06
C ARG A 130 -1.74 -12.34 11.71
N LEU A 131 -1.91 -12.65 10.44
CA LEU A 131 -2.16 -14.01 9.95
C LEU A 131 -1.03 -14.98 10.31
N ARG A 132 0.21 -14.58 10.02
CA ARG A 132 1.41 -15.37 10.35
C ARG A 132 1.51 -15.63 11.85
N ASP A 133 1.28 -14.61 12.67
CA ASP A 133 1.40 -14.72 14.12
C ASP A 133 0.29 -15.61 14.70
N PHE A 134 -0.93 -15.53 14.15
CA PHE A 134 -2.04 -16.44 14.48
C PHE A 134 -1.72 -17.89 14.10
N ILE A 135 -1.31 -18.15 12.85
CA ILE A 135 -0.97 -19.51 12.39
C ILE A 135 0.13 -20.11 13.26
N LYS A 136 1.17 -19.33 13.58
CA LYS A 136 2.29 -19.78 14.44
C LYS A 136 1.82 -20.20 15.84
N ALA A 137 0.76 -19.58 16.36
CA ALA A 137 0.23 -19.90 17.68
C ALA A 137 -0.58 -21.21 17.69
N ILE A 138 -1.28 -21.53 16.59
CA ILE A 138 -2.18 -22.69 16.53
C ILE A 138 -1.56 -23.92 15.86
N ASP A 139 -0.67 -23.74 14.88
CA ASP A 139 0.02 -24.81 14.16
C ASP A 139 1.46 -24.38 13.82
N PRO A 140 2.42 -24.65 14.73
CA PRO A 140 3.83 -24.39 14.50
C PRO A 140 4.45 -25.19 13.33
N GLU A 141 3.82 -26.28 12.90
CA GLU A 141 4.26 -27.12 11.77
C GLU A 141 3.66 -26.68 10.43
N ALA A 142 2.83 -25.62 10.43
CA ALA A 142 2.20 -25.10 9.23
C ALA A 142 3.24 -24.61 8.21
N PHE A 143 2.97 -24.89 6.93
CA PHE A 143 3.77 -24.42 5.81
C PHE A 143 3.10 -23.21 5.17
N ILE A 144 3.81 -22.08 5.11
CA ILE A 144 3.30 -20.81 4.57
C ILE A 144 4.26 -20.31 3.48
N SER A 145 3.73 -20.05 2.29
CA SER A 145 4.43 -19.36 1.21
C SER A 145 3.76 -18.01 0.95
N ALA A 146 4.54 -16.95 0.76
CA ALA A 146 4.02 -15.60 0.55
C ALA A 146 4.77 -14.86 -0.56
N ASN A 147 4.06 -14.44 -1.60
CA ASN A 147 4.61 -13.71 -2.74
C ASN A 147 4.13 -12.26 -2.74
N ASN A 148 5.00 -11.32 -3.08
CA ASN A 148 4.60 -9.93 -3.32
C ASN A 148 3.77 -9.85 -4.61
N ILE A 149 2.62 -9.20 -4.55
CA ILE A 149 1.82 -8.87 -5.72
C ILE A 149 1.85 -7.35 -5.90
N HIS A 150 2.13 -6.91 -7.12
CA HIS A 150 2.16 -5.49 -7.47
C HIS A 150 0.77 -4.90 -7.71
N GLU A 151 -0.18 -5.72 -8.18
CA GLU A 151 -1.53 -5.27 -8.52
C GLU A 151 -2.57 -6.36 -8.22
N VAL A 152 -3.70 -5.93 -7.63
CA VAL A 152 -4.84 -6.81 -7.33
C VAL A 152 -6.09 -6.02 -7.69
N LEU A 153 -6.94 -6.59 -8.54
CA LEU A 153 -8.13 -5.95 -9.07
C LEU A 153 -9.40 -6.70 -8.62
N GLY A 154 -10.45 -5.95 -8.25
CA GLY A 154 -11.74 -6.49 -7.80
C GLY A 154 -11.83 -6.76 -6.29
N GLU A 155 -12.98 -7.25 -5.82
CA GLU A 155 -13.20 -7.82 -4.47
C GLU A 155 -12.57 -7.04 -3.30
N GLY A 156 -12.83 -5.72 -3.24
CA GLY A 156 -12.33 -4.85 -2.16
C GLY A 156 -10.95 -4.22 -2.39
N PHE A 157 -10.29 -4.53 -3.51
CA PHE A 157 -9.04 -3.92 -3.97
C PHE A 157 -9.28 -2.80 -5.00
N ASP A 158 -8.36 -2.60 -5.94
CA ASP A 158 -8.46 -1.61 -7.01
C ASP A 158 -9.54 -2.03 -8.01
N LYS A 159 -10.22 -1.06 -8.65
CA LYS A 159 -11.35 -1.37 -9.55
C LYS A 159 -10.86 -2.07 -10.82
N LEU A 160 -11.69 -2.99 -11.33
CA LEU A 160 -11.48 -3.68 -12.61
C LEU A 160 -11.65 -2.77 -13.84
N ALA A 161 -12.35 -1.64 -13.69
CA ALA A 161 -12.63 -0.62 -14.71
C ALA A 161 -12.80 0.77 -14.09
#